data_AF-J8DHT0-F1
#
_entry.id   AF-J8DHT0-F1
#
_cell.length_a   1.000
_cell.length_b   1.000
_cell.length_c   1.000
_cell.angle_alpha   90.00
_cell.angle_beta   90.00
_cell.angle_gamma   90.00
#
_symmetry.space_group_name_H-M   'P 1'
#
loop_
_entity.id
_entity.type
_entity.pdbx_description
1 polymer ?
#
loop_
_entity_poly.entity_id
_entity_poly.type
_entity_poly.pdbx_seq_one_letter_code
_entity_poly.pdbx_strand_id
1 'polypeptide(L)'
;MYVYLIELFNEFTYHTPKKVSEGILDWKEISWILSDYNYGVGEMIPNFLSEILHNELILGHNFVLSNPKLIDYRNKELAMQDSSIDNIIRL
;
A
#
# COMPACT_ATOMS: atom_id res chain seq x y z
N MET A 1 -11.80 -0.69 -5.45
CA MET A 1 -11.05 -1.10 -4.24
C MET A 1 -10.76 0.16 -3.44
N TYR A 2 -10.93 0.13 -2.12
CA TYR A 2 -10.50 1.22 -1.24
C TYR A 2 -9.28 0.74 -0.46
N VAL A 3 -8.29 1.60 -0.27
CA VAL A 3 -7.05 1.31 0.43
C VAL A 3 -6.93 2.28 1.60
N TYR A 4 -6.50 1.77 2.76
CA TYR A 4 -6.30 2.54 3.97
C TYR A 4 -4.88 2.31 4.47
N LEU A 5 -4.20 3.39 4.88
CA LEU A 5 -2.87 3.35 5.48
C LEU A 5 -2.99 3.59 6.98
N ILE A 6 -2.28 2.79 7.76
CA ILE A 6 -2.15 2.93 9.20
C ILE A 6 -0.68 2.77 9.57
N GLU A 7 -0.18 3.70 10.38
CA GLU A 7 1.11 3.56 11.05
C GLU A 7 0.89 2.97 12.45
N LEU A 8 1.73 2.02 12.81
CA LEU A 8 1.73 1.40 14.13
C LEU A 8 2.90 1.94 14.94
N PHE A 9 2.74 2.03 16.25
CA PHE A 9 3.82 2.37 17.16
C PHE A 9 4.97 1.35 17.04
N ASN A 10 6.21 1.83 17.17
CA ASN A 10 7.40 0.98 17.05
C ASN A 10 7.45 -0.12 18.13
N GLU A 11 6.82 0.11 19.27
CA GLU A 11 6.72 -0.82 20.39
C GLU A 11 5.67 -1.93 20.13
N PHE A 12 4.78 -1.73 19.15
CA PHE A 12 3.78 -2.73 18.81
C PHE A 12 4.44 -3.93 18.12
N THR A 13 4.40 -5.07 18.79
CA THR A 13 4.90 -6.33 18.21
C THR A 13 3.74 -7.17 17.70
N TYR A 14 3.72 -7.42 16.40
CA TYR A 14 2.86 -8.44 15.79
C TYR A 14 3.70 -9.65 15.40
N HIS A 15 3.44 -10.79 16.03
CA HIS A 15 4.20 -12.01 15.76
C HIS A 15 3.89 -12.58 14.37
N THR A 16 4.89 -12.55 13.49
CA THR A 16 4.84 -13.15 12.13
C THR A 16 5.98 -14.16 11.94
N PRO A 17 5.87 -15.09 10.98
CA PRO A 17 4.76 -15.31 10.06
C PRO A 17 3.53 -15.92 10.74
N LYS A 18 2.33 -15.49 10.33
CA LYS A 18 1.05 -16.05 10.80
C LYS A 18 0.23 -16.57 9.62
N LYS A 19 -0.12 -17.86 9.65
CA LYS A 19 -1.01 -18.48 8.65
C LYS A 19 -2.46 -18.07 8.90
N VAL A 20 -3.16 -17.71 7.84
CA VAL A 20 -4.59 -17.39 7.80
C VAL A 20 -5.26 -18.15 6.64
N SER A 21 -6.60 -18.05 6.49
CA SER A 21 -7.33 -18.74 5.41
C SER A 21 -6.86 -18.31 4.02
N GLU A 22 -6.47 -17.05 3.87
CA GLU A 22 -6.06 -16.45 2.60
C GLU A 22 -4.56 -16.58 2.31
N GLY A 23 -3.73 -16.95 3.29
CA GLY A 23 -2.27 -17.02 3.10
C GLY A 23 -1.44 -16.84 4.37
N ILE A 24 -0.34 -16.08 4.25
CA ILE A 24 0.61 -15.80 5.34
C ILE A 24 0.68 -14.28 5.53
N LEU A 25 0.50 -13.84 6.77
CA LEU A 25 0.79 -12.46 7.18
C LEU A 25 2.24 -12.40 7.66
N ASP A 26 3.04 -11.55 7.02
CA ASP A 26 4.45 -11.35 7.35
C ASP A 26 4.88 -9.90 7.12
N TRP A 27 5.78 -9.40 7.97
CA TRP A 27 6.40 -8.10 7.77
C TRP A 27 7.36 -8.16 6.60
N LYS A 28 7.28 -7.15 5.73
CA LYS A 28 8.15 -7.01 4.55
C LYS A 28 8.68 -5.60 4.47
N GLU A 29 9.94 -5.49 4.07
CA GLU A 29 10.56 -4.22 3.72
C GLU A 29 9.78 -3.56 2.57
N ILE A 30 9.50 -2.27 2.70
CA ILE A 30 8.83 -1.49 1.64
C ILE A 30 9.65 -1.56 0.35
N SER A 31 10.98 -1.43 0.46
CA SER A 31 11.90 -1.52 -0.68
C SER A 31 11.84 -2.88 -1.40
N TRP A 32 11.53 -3.97 -0.68
CA TRP A 32 11.33 -5.28 -1.27
C TRP A 32 10.00 -5.35 -2.04
N ILE A 33 8.93 -4.75 -1.50
CA ILE A 33 7.61 -4.70 -2.18
C ILE A 33 7.68 -3.87 -3.47
N LEU A 34 8.40 -2.74 -3.44
CA LEU A 34 8.50 -1.80 -4.56
C LEU A 34 9.56 -2.20 -5.61
N SER A 35 10.27 -3.31 -5.42
CA SER A 35 11.32 -3.75 -6.34
C SER A 35 10.75 -4.29 -7.65
N ASP A 36 11.30 -3.86 -8.78
CA ASP A 36 11.00 -4.43 -10.11
C ASP A 36 11.31 -5.94 -10.22
N TYR A 37 12.14 -6.47 -9.31
CA TYR A 37 12.48 -7.89 -9.25
C TYR A 37 11.55 -8.69 -8.32
N ASN A 38 10.50 -8.08 -7.79
CA ASN A 38 9.50 -8.75 -6.98
C ASN A 38 8.31 -9.23 -7.82
N TYR A 39 8.38 -10.50 -8.24
CA TYR A 39 7.30 -11.15 -8.98
C TYR A 39 6.19 -11.74 -8.09
N GLY A 40 6.31 -11.60 -6.76
CA GLY A 40 5.37 -12.15 -5.77
C GLY A 40 4.21 -11.22 -5.43
N VAL A 41 4.23 -9.98 -5.91
CA VAL A 41 3.18 -8.97 -5.71
C VAL A 41 2.50 -8.65 -7.04
N GLY A 42 1.21 -8.31 -7.00
CA GLY A 42 0.48 -7.92 -8.21
C GLY A 42 1.00 -6.62 -8.82
N GLU A 43 1.00 -6.50 -10.15
CA GLU A 43 1.62 -5.36 -10.88
C GLU A 43 1.02 -3.98 -10.54
N MET A 44 -0.18 -3.94 -9.95
CA MET A 44 -0.79 -2.70 -9.45
C MET A 44 -0.13 -2.19 -8.16
N ILE A 45 0.40 -3.07 -7.32
CA ILE A 45 0.84 -2.74 -5.94
C ILE A 45 1.95 -1.68 -5.94
N PRO A 46 3.05 -1.82 -6.69
CA PRO A 46 4.09 -0.80 -6.69
C PRO A 46 3.59 0.59 -7.12
N ASN A 47 2.61 0.63 -8.04
CA ASN A 47 2.08 1.87 -8.60
C ASN A 47 1.26 2.69 -7.59
N PHE A 48 0.30 2.08 -6.89
CA PHE A 48 -0.48 2.84 -5.90
C PHE A 48 0.21 2.94 -4.54
N LEU A 49 1.02 1.95 -4.14
CA LEU A 49 1.65 1.97 -2.82
C LEU A 49 2.67 3.11 -2.71
N SER A 50 3.42 3.39 -3.78
CA SER A 50 4.33 4.53 -3.81
C SER A 50 3.61 5.86 -3.59
N GLU A 51 2.44 6.06 -4.23
CA GLU A 51 1.63 7.25 -4.02
C GLU A 51 1.10 7.35 -2.59
N ILE A 52 0.55 6.25 -2.05
CA ILE A 52 -0.01 6.24 -0.70
C ILE A 52 1.04 6.57 0.37
N LEU A 53 2.31 6.20 0.16
CA LEU A 53 3.38 6.43 1.12
C LEU A 53 3.98 7.85 1.05
N HIS A 54 3.85 8.54 -0.08
CA HIS A 54 4.59 9.80 -0.32
C HIS A 54 3.72 10.97 -0.77
N ASN A 55 2.41 10.76 -0.98
CA ASN A 55 1.48 11.78 -1.43
C ASN A 55 0.46 12.10 -0.34
N GLU A 56 0.26 13.40 -0.06
CA GLU A 56 -0.71 13.89 0.92
C GLU A 56 -2.15 13.96 0.36
N LEU A 57 -2.32 13.63 -0.93
CA LEU A 57 -3.61 13.63 -1.59
C LEU A 57 -4.25 12.24 -1.57
N ILE A 58 -5.56 12.22 -1.40
CA ILE A 58 -6.36 11.03 -1.65
C ILE A 58 -6.54 10.91 -3.17
N LEU A 59 -5.98 9.84 -3.73
CA LEU A 59 -6.04 9.58 -5.17
C LEU A 59 -7.03 8.46 -5.53
N GLY A 60 -7.69 8.64 -6.67
CA GLY A 60 -8.45 7.60 -7.34
C GLY A 60 -7.58 6.91 -8.38
N HIS A 61 -7.24 5.64 -8.13
CA HIS A 61 -6.39 4.84 -9.02
C HIS A 61 -7.22 4.01 -10.01
N ASN A 62 -6.92 4.12 -11.29
CA ASN A 62 -7.53 3.35 -12.36
C ASN A 62 -6.45 2.51 -13.06
N PHE A 63 -6.67 1.20 -13.10
CA PHE A 63 -5.77 0.23 -13.70
C PHE A 63 -6.49 -0.51 -14.82
N VAL A 64 -5.82 -0.71 -15.96
CA VAL A 64 -6.27 -1.61 -17.01
C VAL A 64 -5.30 -2.80 -17.06
N LEU A 65 -5.85 -3.99 -16.88
CA LEU A 65 -5.10 -5.24 -16.89
C LEU A 65 -5.45 -6.08 -18.13
N SER A 66 -4.45 -6.69 -18.73
CA SER A 66 -4.61 -7.72 -19.76
C SER A 66 -3.70 -8.89 -19.43
N ASN A 67 -4.26 -10.07 -19.17
CA ASN A 67 -3.52 -11.28 -18.80
C ASN A 67 -2.43 -11.07 -17.73
N PRO A 68 -2.82 -11.16 -16.45
CA PRO A 68 -2.26 -10.43 -15.28
C PRO A 68 -1.40 -9.16 -15.45
N LYS A 69 -1.12 -8.69 -16.67
CA LYS A 69 -0.21 -7.59 -16.94
C LYS A 69 -0.91 -6.26 -16.87
N LEU A 70 -0.25 -5.30 -16.24
CA LEU A 70 -0.63 -3.91 -16.26
C LEU A 70 -0.31 -3.31 -17.62
N ILE A 71 -1.34 -2.82 -18.30
CA ILE A 71 -1.20 -2.20 -19.63
C ILE A 71 -1.45 -0.68 -19.59
N ASP A 72 -2.17 -0.19 -18.59
CA ASP A 72 -2.37 1.25 -18.37
C ASP A 72 -2.65 1.53 -16.89
N TYR A 73 -2.11 2.64 -16.38
CA TYR A 73 -2.33 3.15 -15.04
C TYR A 73 -2.50 4.66 -15.08
N ARG A 74 -3.57 5.15 -14.46
CA ARG A 74 -3.82 6.58 -14.27
C ARG A 74 -4.38 6.82 -12.89
N ASN A 75 -3.91 7.87 -12.24
CA ASN A 75 -4.50 8.39 -11.02
C ASN A 75 -5.15 9.75 -11.26
N LYS A 76 -6.04 10.13 -10.35
CA LYS A 76 -6.59 11.48 -10.27
C LYS A 76 -6.77 11.86 -8.82
N GLU A 77 -6.61 13.14 -8.53
CA GLU A 77 -6.90 13.67 -7.21
C GLU A 77 -8.40 13.57 -6.92
N LEU A 78 -8.72 13.18 -5.69
CA LEU A 78 -10.10 13.12 -5.20
C LEU A 78 -10.33 14.11 -4.06
N ALA A 79 -9.36 14.22 -3.15
CA ALA A 79 -9.41 15.11 -2.00
C ALA A 79 -7.99 15.33 -1.43
N MET A 80 -7.84 16.34 -0.57
CA MET A 80 -6.68 16.46 0.31
C MET A 80 -6.88 15.59 1.54
N GLN A 81 -5.82 15.01 2.10
CA GLN A 81 -5.90 14.30 3.37
C GLN A 81 -5.98 15.32 4.52
N ASP A 82 -7.17 15.50 5.08
CA ASP A 82 -7.45 16.51 6.12
C ASP A 82 -6.84 16.22 7.51
N SER A 83 -5.94 15.26 7.64
CA SER A 83 -5.32 14.90 8.91
C SER A 83 -3.85 14.56 8.73
N SER A 84 -2.97 15.37 9.32
CA SER A 84 -1.58 14.95 9.54
C SER A 84 -1.60 13.64 10.32
N ILE A 85 -0.89 12.62 9.82
CA ILE A 85 -0.73 11.31 10.49
C ILE A 85 -0.19 11.52 11.92
N ASP A 86 0.57 12.60 12.15
CA ASP A 86 1.08 13.04 13.45
C ASP A 86 0.01 13.18 14.55
N ASN A 87 -1.26 13.43 14.20
CA ASN A 87 -2.32 13.60 15.19
C ASN A 87 -2.80 12.27 15.80
N ILE A 88 -2.50 11.14 15.17
CA ILE A 88 -2.88 9.80 15.66
C ILE A 88 -1.89 9.30 16.73
N ILE A 89 -0.63 9.76 16.68
CA ILE A 89 0.46 9.36 17.57
C ILE A 89 0.34 9.97 19.00
N ARG A 90 -0.63 10.87 19.23
CA ARG A 90 -0.80 11.61 20.49
C ARG A 90 -1.86 11.08 21.47
N LEU A 91 -2.42 9.89 21.23
CA LEU A 91 -3.37 9.21 22.14
C LEU A 91 -2.73 7.99 22.80
#